data_AF-A0A8J8J658-F1
#
_entry.id   AF-A0A8J8J658-F1
#
_cell.length_a   1.000
_cell.length_b   1.000
_cell.length_c   1.000
_cell.angle_alpha   90.00
_cell.angle_beta   90.00
_cell.angle_gamma   90.00
#
_symmetry.space_group_name_H-M   'P 1'
#
loop_
_entity.id
_entity.type
_entity.pdbx_description
1 polymer ?
#
loop_
_entity_poly.entity_id
_entity_poly.type
_entity_poly.pdbx_seq_one_letter_code
_entity_poly.pdbx_strand_id
1 'polypeptide(L)'
;MSDIPLRINGTSITMPPGNQSVSYIIENPPTGKNQKSGALEVLLAFGGAVLVGGVFFIWWRKRSGNDGGETKADPIEDALKSDELREEEKLALKYLLEHGGRASQAEIRDALEIPKTTAWRMFKRLEERGLVRIIRGRKENWVELKR
;
A
#
# COMPACT_ATOMS: atom_id res chain seq x y z
N MET A 1 81.99 -0.95 32.43
CA MET A 1 81.56 0.45 32.22
C MET A 1 80.52 0.42 31.13
N SER A 2 79.26 0.65 31.50
CA SER A 2 78.15 0.82 30.57
C SER A 2 78.43 2.02 29.69
N ASP A 3 78.12 1.93 28.40
CA ASP A 3 77.68 3.10 27.64
C ASP A 3 76.79 2.59 26.53
N ILE A 4 75.48 2.74 26.74
CA ILE A 4 74.48 2.58 25.71
C ILE A 4 74.31 3.97 25.09
N PRO A 5 74.89 4.29 23.92
CA PRO A 5 74.52 5.50 23.20
C PRO A 5 73.29 5.18 22.34
N LEU A 6 72.10 5.23 22.91
CA LEU A 6 70.87 5.32 22.12
C LEU A 6 70.67 6.79 21.73
N ARG A 7 71.26 7.21 20.61
CA ARG A 7 70.88 8.47 19.96
C ARG A 7 69.58 8.24 19.20
N ILE A 8 68.47 8.75 19.74
CA ILE A 8 67.17 8.79 19.05
C ILE A 8 67.15 10.06 18.19
N ASN A 9 67.47 9.94 16.89
CA ASN A 9 67.27 11.03 15.93
C ASN A 9 65.94 10.80 15.21
N GLY A 10 64.84 11.21 15.86
CA GLY A 10 63.49 11.03 15.33
C GLY A 10 63.20 9.57 15.01
N THR A 11 63.25 9.20 13.73
CA THR A 11 62.89 7.88 13.19
C THR A 11 64.08 6.93 12.97
N SER A 12 65.33 7.31 13.31
CA SER A 12 66.53 6.48 13.07
C SER A 12 67.28 6.13 14.36
N ILE A 13 67.60 4.85 14.53
CA ILE A 13 68.37 4.30 15.64
C ILE A 13 69.61 3.60 15.06
N THR A 14 70.81 4.07 15.41
CA THR A 14 72.08 3.46 14.98
C THR A 14 72.59 2.52 16.08
N MET A 15 72.91 1.27 15.71
CA MET A 15 73.34 0.22 16.64
C MET A 15 74.74 -0.31 16.27
N PRO A 16 75.53 -0.84 17.23
CA PRO A 16 76.88 -1.38 16.97
C PRO A 16 76.87 -2.66 16.10
N PRO A 17 78.01 -3.16 15.59
CA PRO A 17 78.03 -4.44 14.89
C PRO A 17 77.85 -5.64 15.86
N GLY A 18 76.99 -6.60 15.51
CA GLY A 18 76.74 -7.82 16.29
C GLY A 18 75.27 -8.27 16.26
N ASN A 19 74.96 -9.42 16.86
CA ASN A 19 73.56 -9.87 16.98
C ASN A 19 72.78 -8.96 17.93
N GLN A 20 71.64 -8.44 17.47
CA GLN A 20 70.83 -7.48 18.20
C GLN A 20 69.36 -7.84 18.15
N SER A 21 68.68 -7.61 19.28
CA SER A 21 67.26 -7.83 19.43
C SER A 21 66.58 -6.51 19.77
N VAL A 22 65.54 -6.17 19.01
CA VAL A 22 64.75 -4.95 19.19
C VAL A 22 63.33 -5.34 19.55
N SER A 23 62.81 -4.81 20.66
CA SER A 23 61.43 -5.00 21.08
C SER A 23 60.72 -3.64 21.09
N TYR A 24 59.55 -3.55 20.46
CA TYR A 24 58.76 -2.33 20.39
C TYR A 24 57.29 -2.63 20.65
N ILE A 25 56.58 -1.62 21.17
CA ILE A 25 55.13 -1.65 21.36
C ILE A 25 54.48 -0.71 20.32
N ILE A 26 53.43 -1.18 19.65
CA ILE A 26 52.58 -0.34 18.81
C ILE A 26 51.30 -0.09 19.60
N GLU A 27 51.03 1.16 19.93
CA GLU A 27 49.72 1.54 20.47
C GLU A 27 48.69 1.52 19.34
N ASN A 28 47.74 0.59 19.39
CA ASN A 28 46.60 0.64 18.48
C ASN A 28 45.72 1.83 18.87
N PRO A 29 45.36 2.72 17.93
CA PRO A 29 44.43 3.80 18.23
C PRO A 29 43.10 3.19 18.70
N PRO A 30 42.47 3.77 19.74
CA PRO A 30 41.24 3.22 20.29
C PRO A 30 40.21 3.13 19.17
N THR A 31 39.81 1.91 18.84
CA THR A 31 38.73 1.65 17.89
C THR A 31 37.42 2.01 18.58
N GLY A 32 37.15 3.30 18.67
CA GLY A 32 35.88 3.85 19.15
C GLY A 32 34.79 3.49 18.15
N LYS A 33 34.16 2.33 18.35
CA LYS A 33 32.95 1.94 17.65
C LYS A 33 31.79 2.77 18.19
N ASN A 34 31.75 4.05 17.86
CA ASN A 34 30.55 4.86 18.03
C ASN A 34 29.65 4.60 16.83
N GLN A 35 29.08 3.39 16.79
CA GLN A 35 28.10 3.01 15.79
C GLN A 35 26.77 3.63 16.20
N LYS A 36 26.60 4.91 15.83
CA LYS A 36 25.37 5.66 15.99
C LYS A 36 24.19 4.83 15.47
N SER A 37 23.26 4.58 16.38
CA SER A 37 21.96 3.95 16.22
C SER A 37 21.01 4.80 15.36
N GLY A 38 21.43 5.22 14.16
CA GLY A 38 20.58 5.96 13.22
C GLY A 38 19.76 5.06 12.28
N ALA A 39 20.22 3.83 12.01
CA ALA A 39 19.56 2.92 11.08
C ALA A 39 18.35 2.19 11.70
N LEU A 40 18.38 1.91 13.01
CA LEU A 40 17.30 1.20 13.70
C LEU A 40 16.07 2.08 13.98
N GLU A 41 16.25 3.38 14.25
CA GLU A 41 15.11 4.31 14.36
C GLU A 41 14.42 4.52 13.01
N VAL A 42 15.19 4.58 11.92
CA VAL A 42 14.62 4.73 10.57
C VAL A 42 13.77 3.50 10.21
N LEU A 43 14.22 2.29 10.54
CA LEU A 43 13.44 1.06 10.30
C LEU A 43 12.17 0.97 11.17
N LEU A 44 12.22 1.41 12.44
CA LEU A 44 11.04 1.49 13.31
C LEU A 44 10.05 2.58 12.85
N ALA A 45 10.54 3.72 12.37
CA ALA A 45 9.72 4.80 11.81
C ALA A 45 9.06 4.38 10.49
N PHE A 46 9.76 3.66 9.60
CA PHE A 46 9.18 3.09 8.38
C PHE A 46 8.16 1.98 8.69
N GLY A 47 8.44 1.12 9.68
CA GLY A 47 7.47 0.10 10.14
C GLY A 47 6.18 0.72 10.68
N GLY A 48 6.28 1.80 11.46
CA GLY A 48 5.14 2.56 11.96
C GLY A 48 4.35 3.28 10.86
N ALA A 49 5.04 3.90 9.89
CA ALA A 49 4.41 4.61 8.78
C ALA A 49 3.68 3.68 7.80
N VAL A 50 4.13 2.44 7.60
CA VAL A 50 3.42 1.44 6.79
C VAL A 50 2.16 0.94 7.50
N LEU A 51 2.19 0.79 8.83
CA LEU A 51 0.99 0.41 9.60
C LEU A 51 -0.04 1.55 9.67
N VAL A 52 0.38 2.77 10.01
CA VAL A 52 -0.52 3.94 10.02
C VAL A 52 -1.00 4.28 8.61
N GLY A 53 -0.11 4.24 7.61
CA GLY A 53 -0.45 4.44 6.20
C GLY A 53 -1.35 3.35 5.64
N GLY A 54 -1.16 2.08 6.03
CA GLY A 54 -2.03 0.96 5.67
C GLY A 54 -3.43 1.09 6.28
N VAL A 55 -3.52 1.43 7.58
CA VAL A 55 -4.81 1.69 8.25
C VAL A 55 -5.48 2.94 7.67
N PHE A 56 -4.73 4.00 7.38
CA PHE A 56 -5.25 5.21 6.74
C PHE A 56 -5.68 4.96 5.29
N PHE A 57 -4.96 4.14 4.52
CA PHE A 57 -5.31 3.77 3.15
C PHE A 57 -6.54 2.86 3.11
N ILE A 58 -6.65 1.91 4.04
CA ILE A 58 -7.86 1.09 4.23
C ILE A 58 -9.04 1.97 4.66
N TRP A 59 -8.84 2.87 5.62
CA TRP A 59 -9.87 3.79 6.10
C TRP A 59 -10.29 4.81 5.02
N TRP A 60 -9.35 5.31 4.23
CA TRP A 60 -9.62 6.22 3.11
C TRP A 60 -10.30 5.51 1.94
N ARG A 61 -9.92 4.27 1.63
CA ARG A 61 -10.64 3.42 0.67
C ARG A 61 -12.06 3.12 1.17
N LYS A 62 -12.25 2.91 2.48
CA LYS A 62 -13.58 2.71 3.08
C LYS A 62 -14.45 3.97 3.03
N ARG A 63 -13.86 5.17 3.01
CA ARG A 63 -14.59 6.44 2.86
C ARG A 63 -14.91 6.81 1.40
N SER A 64 -14.29 6.16 0.41
CA SER A 64 -14.48 6.44 -1.02
C SER A 64 -15.40 5.44 -1.76
N GLY A 65 -16.25 4.73 -1.01
CA GLY A 65 -17.31 3.89 -1.57
C GLY A 65 -16.85 2.45 -1.79
N ASN A 66 -16.99 1.63 -0.74
CA ASN A 66 -17.11 0.17 -0.81
C ASN A 66 -17.37 -0.41 0.59
N ASP A 67 -18.63 -0.42 1.03
CA ASP A 67 -19.10 -1.30 2.11
C ASP A 67 -19.24 -2.72 1.56
N GLY A 68 -18.09 -3.39 1.44
CA GLY A 68 -18.03 -4.82 1.16
C GLY A 68 -18.27 -5.62 2.44
N GLY A 69 -19.44 -6.26 2.49
CA GLY A 69 -19.69 -7.54 3.16
C GLY A 69 -19.97 -7.49 4.66
N GLU A 70 -21.19 -7.89 5.03
CA GLU A 70 -21.48 -8.89 6.10
C GLU A 70 -23.00 -9.10 6.29
N THR A 71 -23.47 -10.28 5.83
CA THR A 71 -24.57 -11.09 6.40
C THR A 71 -25.83 -10.38 6.93
N LYS A 72 -26.60 -9.79 6.03
CA LYS A 72 -28.07 -9.75 6.13
C LYS A 72 -28.57 -10.06 4.72
N ALA A 73 -29.60 -10.89 4.58
CA ALA A 73 -30.18 -11.25 3.28
C ALA A 73 -30.26 -9.99 2.41
N ASP A 74 -29.47 -9.96 1.33
CA ASP A 74 -29.32 -8.74 0.56
C ASP A 74 -30.68 -8.44 -0.07
N PRO A 75 -31.25 -7.23 0.11
CA PRO A 75 -32.50 -6.87 -0.55
C PRO A 75 -32.40 -6.99 -2.08
N ILE A 76 -31.16 -7.02 -2.59
CA ILE A 76 -30.82 -7.30 -3.97
C ILE A 76 -31.03 -8.78 -4.35
N GLU A 77 -30.70 -9.74 -3.48
CA GLU A 77 -30.97 -11.16 -3.73
C GLU A 77 -32.47 -11.45 -3.72
N ASP A 78 -33.24 -10.79 -2.84
CA ASP A 78 -34.70 -10.91 -2.81
C ASP A 78 -35.34 -10.23 -4.03
N ALA A 79 -34.79 -9.10 -4.48
CA ALA A 79 -35.16 -8.48 -5.76
C ALA A 79 -34.81 -9.39 -6.96
N LEU A 80 -33.68 -10.09 -6.94
CA LEU A 80 -33.32 -11.03 -8.01
C LEU A 80 -34.26 -12.25 -8.06
N LYS A 81 -34.74 -12.69 -6.89
CA LYS A 81 -35.73 -13.77 -6.74
C LYS A 81 -37.15 -13.32 -7.06
N SER A 82 -37.47 -12.03 -6.96
CA SER A 82 -38.78 -11.51 -7.32
C SER A 82 -38.94 -11.41 -8.84
N ASP A 83 -40.14 -11.71 -9.31
CA ASP A 83 -40.47 -11.69 -10.75
C ASP A 83 -40.79 -10.27 -11.26
N GLU A 84 -40.59 -9.25 -10.42
CA GLU A 84 -40.93 -7.86 -10.75
C GLU A 84 -39.86 -7.16 -11.60
N LEU A 85 -38.66 -7.73 -11.71
CA LEU A 85 -37.55 -7.18 -12.49
C LEU A 85 -37.48 -7.81 -13.87
N ARG A 86 -37.24 -6.98 -14.88
CA ARG A 86 -37.00 -7.45 -16.25
C ARG A 86 -35.67 -8.20 -16.31
N GLU A 87 -35.52 -9.09 -17.29
CA GLU A 87 -34.29 -9.85 -17.51
C GLU A 87 -33.06 -8.94 -17.66
N GLU A 88 -33.19 -7.84 -18.41
CA GLU A 88 -32.15 -6.81 -18.57
C GLU A 88 -31.70 -6.21 -17.22
N GLU A 89 -32.65 -5.98 -16.30
CA GLU A 89 -32.38 -5.39 -14.98
C GLU A 89 -31.67 -6.39 -14.07
N LYS A 90 -32.08 -7.66 -14.10
CA LYS A 90 -31.44 -8.75 -13.36
C LYS A 90 -29.99 -8.92 -13.82
N LEU A 91 -29.75 -8.87 -15.12
CA LEU A 91 -28.40 -8.95 -15.70
C LEU A 91 -27.53 -7.75 -15.28
N ALA A 92 -28.07 -6.53 -15.29
CA ALA A 92 -27.36 -5.34 -14.83
C ALA A 92 -26.98 -5.45 -13.34
N LEU A 93 -27.90 -5.86 -12.48
CA LEU A 93 -27.65 -6.08 -11.05
C LEU A 93 -26.61 -7.18 -10.81
N LYS A 94 -26.69 -8.29 -11.55
CA LYS A 94 -25.69 -9.35 -11.50
C LYS A 94 -24.31 -8.85 -11.91
N TYR A 95 -24.22 -8.08 -12.99
CA TYR A 95 -22.97 -7.49 -13.44
C TYR A 95 -22.36 -6.56 -12.37
N LEU A 96 -23.19 -5.70 -11.77
CA LEU A 96 -22.80 -4.83 -10.66
C LEU A 96 -22.29 -5.64 -9.46
N LEU A 97 -22.92 -6.76 -9.10
CA LEU A 97 -22.47 -7.63 -8.01
C LEU A 97 -21.11 -8.28 -8.30
N GLU A 98 -20.93 -8.79 -9.52
CA GLU A 98 -19.66 -9.42 -9.95
C GLU A 98 -18.50 -8.41 -9.97
N HIS A 99 -18.76 -7.13 -10.25
CA HIS A 99 -17.76 -6.06 -10.30
C HIS A 99 -17.59 -5.30 -8.97
N GLY A 100 -18.11 -5.84 -7.87
CA GLY A 100 -17.89 -5.28 -6.52
C GLY A 100 -18.82 -4.11 -6.16
N GLY A 101 -20.01 -4.05 -6.75
CA GLY A 101 -21.08 -3.12 -6.39
C GLY A 101 -20.99 -1.74 -7.04
N ARG A 102 -20.03 -1.51 -7.94
CA ARG A 102 -19.84 -0.24 -8.66
C ARG A 102 -19.35 -0.49 -10.07
N ALA A 103 -19.99 0.13 -11.06
CA ALA A 103 -19.59 0.04 -12.46
C ALA A 103 -19.95 1.31 -13.24
N SER A 104 -19.29 1.52 -14.38
CA SER A 104 -19.62 2.64 -15.26
C SER A 104 -20.89 2.32 -16.06
N GLN A 105 -21.72 3.34 -16.32
CA GLN A 105 -22.92 3.16 -17.14
C GLN A 105 -22.57 2.71 -18.56
N ALA A 106 -21.42 3.15 -19.09
CA ALA A 106 -20.95 2.74 -20.41
C ALA A 106 -20.52 1.27 -20.40
N GLU A 107 -19.83 0.84 -19.34
CA GLU A 107 -19.39 -0.54 -19.16
C GLU A 107 -20.57 -1.53 -19.11
N ILE A 108 -21.59 -1.23 -18.31
CA ILE A 108 -22.80 -2.08 -18.25
C ILE A 108 -23.58 -2.05 -19.57
N ARG A 109 -23.65 -0.89 -20.25
CA ARG A 109 -24.27 -0.77 -21.57
C ARG A 109 -23.59 -1.70 -22.57
N ASP A 110 -22.25 -1.70 -22.58
CA ASP A 110 -21.45 -2.49 -23.51
C ASP A 110 -21.55 -3.99 -23.17
N ALA A 111 -21.60 -4.34 -21.88
CA ALA A 111 -21.80 -5.71 -21.43
C ALA A 111 -23.18 -6.30 -21.79
N LEU A 112 -24.22 -5.46 -21.86
CA LEU A 112 -25.59 -5.87 -22.20
C LEU A 112 -25.94 -5.63 -23.67
N GLU A 113 -25.04 -5.04 -24.46
CA GLU A 113 -25.25 -4.68 -25.87
C GLU A 113 -26.53 -3.83 -26.13
N ILE A 114 -26.93 -3.01 -25.15
CA ILE A 114 -28.15 -2.20 -25.23
C ILE A 114 -27.88 -0.76 -25.67
N PRO A 115 -28.86 -0.07 -26.30
CA PRO A 115 -28.74 1.34 -26.61
C PRO A 115 -28.60 2.23 -25.36
N LYS A 116 -27.88 3.36 -25.50
CA LYS A 116 -27.63 4.32 -24.41
C LYS A 116 -28.91 4.81 -23.70
N THR A 117 -29.98 5.07 -24.46
CA THR A 117 -31.28 5.52 -23.92
C THR A 117 -32.00 4.41 -23.16
N THR A 118 -31.89 3.16 -23.62
CA THR A 118 -32.43 1.97 -22.94
C THR A 118 -31.71 1.74 -21.62
N ALA A 119 -30.37 1.78 -21.62
CA ALA A 119 -29.56 1.67 -20.40
C ALA A 119 -29.95 2.74 -19.37
N TRP A 120 -30.10 4.00 -19.80
CA TRP A 120 -30.50 5.09 -18.92
C TRP A 120 -31.88 4.85 -18.27
N ARG A 121 -32.87 4.44 -19.06
CA ARG A 121 -34.21 4.12 -18.56
C ARG A 121 -34.17 2.96 -17.56
N MET A 122 -33.37 1.94 -17.85
CA MET A 122 -33.17 0.79 -16.97
C MET A 122 -32.58 1.23 -15.62
N PHE A 123 -31.49 1.99 -15.60
CA PHE A 123 -30.89 2.48 -14.35
C PHE A 123 -31.81 3.42 -13.58
N LYS A 124 -32.58 4.25 -14.27
CA LYS A 124 -33.55 5.13 -13.62
C LYS A 124 -34.65 4.33 -12.91
N ARG A 125 -35.17 3.25 -13.51
CA ARG A 125 -36.12 2.34 -12.86
C ARG A 125 -35.50 1.63 -11.65
N LEU A 126 -34.25 1.18 -11.78
CA LEU A 126 -33.51 0.56 -10.66
C LEU A 126 -33.26 1.54 -9.50
N GLU A 127 -33.01 2.81 -9.81
CA GLU A 127 -32.86 3.89 -8.84
C GLU A 127 -34.19 4.23 -8.14
N GLU A 128 -35.30 4.28 -8.88
CA GLU A 128 -36.66 4.48 -8.34
C GLU A 128 -37.06 3.35 -7.37
N ARG A 129 -36.64 2.12 -7.66
CA ARG A 129 -36.82 0.95 -6.75
C ARG A 129 -35.85 0.95 -5.57
N GLY A 130 -34.89 1.88 -5.53
CA GLY A 130 -33.91 1.99 -4.46
C GLY A 130 -32.87 0.87 -4.45
N LEU A 131 -32.63 0.19 -5.57
CA LEU A 131 -31.62 -0.87 -5.70
C LEU A 131 -30.24 -0.30 -6.07
N VAL A 132 -30.24 0.87 -6.71
CA VAL A 132 -29.07 1.47 -7.35
C VAL A 132 -29.05 2.98 -7.09
N ARG A 133 -27.85 3.59 -7.10
CA ARG A 133 -27.63 5.04 -7.09
C ARG A 133 -26.83 5.45 -8.31
N ILE A 134 -27.28 6.50 -9.01
CA ILE A 134 -26.56 7.06 -10.16
C ILE A 134 -25.70 8.25 -9.70
N ILE A 135 -24.39 8.16 -9.91
CA ILE A 135 -23.44 9.23 -9.62
C ILE A 135 -23.00 9.88 -10.94
N ARG A 136 -23.30 11.16 -11.11
CA ARG A 136 -22.88 11.92 -12.30
C ARG A 136 -21.39 12.25 -12.20
N GLY A 137 -20.57 11.62 -13.04
CA GLY A 137 -19.16 11.95 -13.17
C GLY A 137 -18.90 12.96 -14.30
N ARG A 138 -17.67 13.49 -14.36
CA ARG A 138 -17.27 14.45 -15.42
C ARG A 138 -17.17 13.81 -16.81
N LYS A 139 -16.69 12.57 -16.88
CA LYS A 139 -16.47 11.83 -18.13
C LYS A 139 -17.62 10.87 -18.43
N GLU A 140 -18.07 10.15 -17.40
CA GLU A 140 -19.12 9.14 -17.49
C GLU A 140 -19.96 9.13 -16.20
N ASN A 141 -21.19 8.62 -16.32
CA ASN A 141 -22.02 8.33 -15.17
C ASN A 141 -21.60 7.00 -14.56
N TRP A 142 -21.52 6.98 -13.24
CA TRP A 142 -21.24 5.79 -12.44
C TRP A 142 -22.53 5.30 -11.82
N VAL A 143 -22.60 3.99 -11.64
CA VAL A 143 -23.74 3.29 -11.08
C VAL A 143 -23.23 2.48 -9.90
N GLU A 144 -23.80 2.71 -8.73
CA GLU A 144 -23.44 2.01 -7.50
C GLU A 144 -24.66 1.27 -6.94
N LEU A 145 -24.47 0.06 -6.41
CA LEU A 145 -25.51 -0.66 -5.70
C LEU A 145 -25.83 0.06 -4.39
N LYS A 146 -27.12 0.18 -4.08
CA LYS A 146 -27.58 0.69 -2.79
C LYS A 146 -27.76 -0.52 -1.85
N ARG A 147 -26.81 -0.70 -0.94
CA ARG A 147 -26.81 -1.72 0.11
C ARG A 147 -27.04 -1.10 1.48
#